data_AF-A0A1J6XWP0-F1
#
_entry.id   AF-A0A1J6XWP0-F1
#
_cell.length_a   1.000
_cell.length_b   1.000
_cell.length_c   1.000
_cell.angle_alpha   90.00
_cell.angle_beta   90.00
_cell.angle_gamma   90.00
#
_symmetry.space_group_name_H-M   'P 1'
#
loop_
_entity.id
_entity.type
_entity.pdbx_description
1 polymer ?
#
loop_
_entity_poly.entity_id
_entity_poly.type
_entity_poly.pdbx_seq_one_letter_code
_entity_poly.pdbx_strand_id
1 'polypeptide(L)'
;MHGAVGLHVTTARFHLDVLQQAGLIRRTAGRAGKPGRPRQLYTVTASAEPREAYRQLAVALTEVLATDPGAGPQLAERAGRHWAQMEIPVEDALSWEEGTRRISDLFERIGFAPRVVDDTAERHLELDACPFRDLARAYPQIVCRAHLGLLRGSLDRLGVPGAEHAGLRPFVEPELCVADVPTP
;
A
#
# COMPACT_ATOMS: atom_id res chain seq x y z
N MET A 1 -19.63 23.95 -24.45
CA MET A 1 -19.81 22.50 -24.65
C MET A 1 -18.99 21.78 -23.59
N HIS A 2 -19.65 21.27 -22.54
CA HIS A 2 -19.04 20.39 -21.55
C HIS A 2 -18.88 19.01 -22.17
N GLY A 3 -17.66 18.46 -22.17
CA GLY A 3 -17.44 17.07 -22.57
C GLY A 3 -18.07 16.11 -21.55
N ALA A 4 -18.06 14.80 -21.85
CA ALA A 4 -18.63 13.74 -21.03
C ALA A 4 -18.17 13.71 -19.56
N VAL A 5 -17.08 14.42 -19.22
CA VAL A 5 -16.47 14.49 -17.89
C VAL A 5 -16.74 15.83 -17.18
N GLY A 6 -17.66 16.66 -17.67
CA GLY A 6 -18.00 17.94 -17.04
C GLY A 6 -16.87 18.99 -17.07
N LEU A 7 -15.83 18.78 -17.88
CA LEU A 7 -14.71 19.70 -18.04
C LEU A 7 -14.85 20.56 -19.31
N HIS A 8 -14.34 21.78 -19.23
CA HIS A 8 -14.18 22.65 -20.40
C HIS A 8 -13.05 22.12 -21.31
N VAL A 9 -13.23 22.25 -22.64
CA VAL A 9 -12.31 21.68 -23.63
C VAL A 9 -10.87 22.19 -23.49
N THR A 10 -10.69 23.45 -23.07
CA THR A 10 -9.36 24.04 -22.84
C THR A 10 -8.68 23.40 -21.64
N THR A 11 -9.40 23.16 -20.54
CA THR A 11 -8.90 22.50 -19.34
C THR A 11 -8.52 21.06 -19.63
N ALA A 12 -9.39 20.33 -20.34
CA ALA A 12 -9.09 18.97 -20.78
C ALA A 12 -7.83 18.91 -21.66
N ARG A 13 -7.66 19.83 -22.62
CA ARG A 13 -6.45 19.91 -23.45
C ARG A 13 -5.19 20.19 -22.63
N PHE A 14 -5.26 21.13 -21.69
CA PHE A 14 -4.15 21.43 -20.80
C PHE A 14 -3.69 20.18 -20.03
N HIS A 15 -4.62 19.45 -19.40
CA HIS A 15 -4.27 18.21 -18.69
C HIS A 15 -3.77 17.11 -19.62
N LEU A 16 -4.35 16.97 -20.82
CA LEU A 16 -3.86 16.00 -21.80
C LEU A 16 -2.44 16.34 -22.28
N ASP A 17 -2.09 17.62 -22.43
CA ASP A 17 -0.73 18.04 -22.77
C ASP A 17 0.25 17.74 -21.63
N VAL A 18 -0.15 17.97 -20.37
CA VAL A 18 0.64 17.58 -19.18
C VAL A 18 0.86 16.07 -19.14
N LEU A 19 -0.19 15.27 -19.32
CA LEU A 19 -0.10 13.80 -19.34
C LEU A 19 0.74 13.28 -20.52
N GLN A 20 0.67 13.95 -21.67
CA GLN A 20 1.47 13.60 -22.85
C GLN A 20 2.95 13.94 -22.63
N GLN A 21 3.26 15.08 -22.02
CA GLN A 21 4.63 15.46 -21.63
C GLN A 21 5.20 14.50 -20.58
N ALA A 22 4.36 14.02 -19.66
CA ALA A 22 4.72 13.00 -18.68
C ALA A 22 4.85 11.58 -19.27
N GLY A 23 4.56 11.40 -20.56
CA GLY A 23 4.66 10.11 -21.23
C GLY A 23 3.60 9.09 -20.81
N LEU A 24 2.51 9.53 -20.17
CA LEU A 24 1.40 8.69 -19.69
C LEU A 24 0.31 8.46 -20.75
N ILE A 25 0.28 9.30 -21.79
CA ILE A 25 -0.59 9.13 -22.94
C ILE A 25 0.16 9.45 -24.24
N ARG A 26 -0.25 8.80 -25.32
CA ARG A 26 0.16 9.10 -26.71
C ARG A 26 -0.99 9.71 -27.48
N ARG A 27 -0.70 10.76 -28.21
CA ARG A 27 -1.62 11.40 -29.15
C ARG A 27 -1.46 10.81 -30.55
N THR A 28 -2.57 10.39 -31.16
CA THR A 28 -2.65 9.93 -32.54
C THR A 28 -3.73 10.70 -33.30
N ALA A 29 -3.49 10.96 -34.58
CA ALA A 29 -4.54 11.52 -35.45
C ALA A 29 -5.53 10.39 -35.79
N GLY A 30 -6.81 10.59 -35.52
CA GLY A 30 -7.84 9.68 -35.97
C GLY A 30 -7.95 9.68 -37.50
N ARG A 31 -8.23 8.51 -38.09
CA ARG A 31 -8.42 8.35 -39.55
C ARG A 31 -9.38 9.42 -40.10
N ALA A 32 -8.89 10.23 -41.03
CA ALA A 32 -9.67 11.26 -41.70
C ALA A 32 -10.37 10.65 -42.93
N GLY A 33 -11.67 10.38 -42.80
CA GLY A 33 -12.52 9.94 -43.93
C GLY A 33 -13.37 11.05 -44.54
N LYS A 34 -13.26 12.29 -44.04
CA LYS A 34 -14.05 13.46 -44.48
C LYS A 34 -13.17 14.73 -44.49
N PRO A 35 -13.47 15.74 -45.31
CA PRO A 35 -12.82 17.04 -45.25
C PRO A 35 -13.01 17.68 -43.86
N GLY A 36 -11.91 18.06 -43.21
CA GLY A 36 -11.92 18.69 -41.88
C GLY A 36 -10.64 18.42 -41.08
N ARG A 37 -10.44 19.15 -39.98
CA ARG A 37 -9.31 18.92 -39.06
C ARG A 37 -9.46 17.53 -38.42
N PRO A 38 -8.48 16.62 -38.55
CA PRO A 38 -8.58 15.28 -37.99
C PRO A 38 -8.73 15.34 -36.48
N ARG A 39 -9.61 14.48 -35.95
CA ARG A 39 -9.79 14.30 -34.50
C ARG A 39 -8.48 13.83 -33.87
N GLN A 40 -8.17 14.34 -32.70
CA GLN A 40 -7.04 13.87 -31.91
C GLN A 40 -7.56 12.78 -30.98
N LEU A 41 -6.94 11.61 -31.05
CA LEU A 41 -7.19 10.48 -30.17
C LEU A 41 -6.03 10.39 -29.19
N TYR A 42 -6.33 10.16 -27.92
CA TYR A 42 -5.34 9.96 -26.89
C TYR A 42 -5.51 8.54 -26.35
N THR A 43 -4.40 7.80 -26.29
CA THR A 43 -4.36 6.43 -25.74
C THR A 43 -3.35 6.41 -24.62
N VAL A 44 -3.65 5.73 -23.51
CA VAL A 44 -2.66 5.49 -22.45
C VAL A 44 -1.48 4.73 -23.04
N THR A 45 -0.27 5.22 -22.79
CA THR A 45 0.96 4.53 -23.22
C THR A 45 1.17 3.31 -22.36
N ALA A 46 1.31 2.14 -22.98
CA ALA A 46 1.81 0.95 -22.32
C ALA A 46 3.34 1.06 -22.11
N SER A 47 3.81 2.07 -21.38
CA SER A 47 5.01 1.82 -20.58
C SER A 47 4.64 0.78 -19.54
N ALA A 48 5.57 -0.08 -19.13
CA ALA A 48 5.35 -0.82 -17.89
C ALA A 48 5.07 0.23 -16.82
N GLU A 49 3.80 0.39 -16.44
CA GLU A 49 3.40 1.28 -15.37
C GLU A 49 4.34 0.93 -14.20
N PRO A 50 5.06 1.89 -13.60
CA PRO A 50 6.03 1.57 -12.55
C PRO A 50 5.46 0.61 -11.50
N ARG A 51 4.16 0.74 -11.21
CA ARG A 51 3.37 -0.17 -10.38
C ARG A 51 3.43 -1.64 -10.80
N GLU A 52 3.29 -1.94 -12.09
CA GLU A 52 3.37 -3.31 -12.61
C GLU A 52 4.79 -3.87 -12.51
N ALA A 53 5.82 -3.05 -12.79
CA ALA A 53 7.21 -3.48 -12.62
C ALA A 53 7.55 -3.78 -11.15
N TYR A 54 7.11 -2.93 -10.21
CA TYR A 54 7.26 -3.19 -8.78
C TYR A 54 6.44 -4.39 -8.32
N ARG A 55 5.25 -4.62 -8.89
CA ARG A 55 4.44 -5.82 -8.60
C ARG A 55 5.19 -7.09 -9.03
N GLN A 56 5.75 -7.11 -10.24
CA GLN A 56 6.52 -8.26 -10.74
C GLN A 56 7.75 -8.53 -9.87
N LEU A 57 8.47 -7.49 -9.45
CA LEU A 57 9.59 -7.64 -8.52
C LEU A 57 9.13 -8.19 -7.17
N ALA A 58 8.03 -7.68 -6.60
CA ALA A 58 7.50 -8.15 -5.33
C ALA A 58 7.08 -9.63 -5.41
N VAL A 59 6.43 -10.06 -6.51
CA VAL A 59 6.09 -11.46 -6.76
C VAL A 59 7.36 -12.32 -6.78
N ALA A 60 8.36 -11.96 -7.59
CA ALA A 60 9.58 -12.75 -7.73
C ALA A 60 10.34 -12.90 -6.40
N LEU A 61 10.47 -11.81 -5.62
CA LEU A 61 11.14 -11.87 -4.31
C LEU A 61 10.35 -12.71 -3.30
N THR A 62 9.02 -12.60 -3.32
CA THR A 62 8.14 -13.34 -2.42
C THR A 62 8.17 -14.84 -2.71
N GLU A 63 8.16 -15.22 -3.99
CA GLU A 63 8.27 -16.61 -4.43
C GLU A 63 9.59 -17.24 -3.96
N VAL A 64 10.70 -16.53 -4.11
CA VAL A 64 12.01 -17.02 -3.64
C VAL A 64 12.00 -17.19 -2.12
N LEU A 65 11.51 -16.21 -1.36
CA LEU A 65 11.43 -16.33 0.11
C LEU A 65 10.51 -17.48 0.55
N ALA A 66 9.43 -17.74 -0.19
CA ALA A 66 8.50 -18.83 0.11
C ALA A 66 9.10 -20.22 -0.09
N THR A 67 10.22 -20.36 -0.81
CA THR A 67 10.90 -21.66 -1.00
C THR A 67 11.56 -22.21 0.27
N ASP A 68 11.84 -21.36 1.27
CA ASP A 68 12.37 -21.74 2.58
C ASP A 68 11.35 -21.42 3.67
N PRO A 69 10.54 -22.40 4.12
CA PRO A 69 9.54 -22.19 5.17
C PRO A 69 10.13 -21.81 6.53
N GLY A 70 11.42 -22.08 6.77
CA GLY A 70 12.11 -21.71 8.00
C GLY A 70 12.59 -20.26 7.95
N ALA A 71 13.50 -19.97 7.02
CA ALA A 71 14.14 -18.66 6.95
C ALA A 71 13.27 -17.58 6.30
N GLY A 72 12.42 -17.94 5.33
CA GLY A 72 11.60 -17.01 4.54
C GLY A 72 10.75 -16.07 5.40
N PRO A 73 9.87 -16.60 6.29
CA PRO A 73 9.07 -15.77 7.19
C PRO A 73 9.92 -14.87 8.12
N GLN A 74 11.07 -15.35 8.58
CA GLN A 74 11.96 -14.59 9.47
C GLN A 74 12.62 -13.40 8.73
N LEU A 75 13.04 -13.63 7.49
CA LEU A 75 13.55 -12.58 6.61
C LEU A 75 12.45 -11.57 6.26
N ALA A 76 11.23 -12.03 6.04
CA ALA A 76 10.08 -11.16 5.77
C ALA A 76 9.76 -10.26 6.97
N GLU A 77 9.72 -10.80 8.19
CA GLU A 77 9.55 -10.00 9.40
C GLU A 77 10.67 -8.98 9.56
N ARG A 78 11.92 -9.37 9.32
CA ARG A 78 13.07 -8.45 9.36
C ARG A 78 12.93 -7.32 8.34
N ALA A 79 12.47 -7.63 7.12
CA ALA A 79 12.20 -6.63 6.10
C ALA A 79 11.11 -5.64 6.56
N GLY A 80 10.05 -6.14 7.20
CA GLY A 80 9.02 -5.30 7.82
C GLY A 80 9.57 -4.37 8.91
N ARG A 81 10.42 -4.87 9.79
CA ARG A 81 11.06 -4.04 10.84
C ARG A 81 11.97 -2.98 10.24
N HIS A 82 12.72 -3.34 9.21
CA HIS A 82 13.54 -2.37 8.46
C HIS A 82 12.67 -1.31 7.79
N TRP A 83 11.51 -1.69 7.25
CA TRP A 83 10.55 -0.71 6.72
C TRP A 83 10.07 0.26 7.79
N ALA A 84 9.70 -0.22 8.98
CA ALA A 84 9.34 0.66 10.09
C ALA A 84 10.46 1.67 10.44
N GLN A 85 11.73 1.25 10.38
CA GLN A 85 12.87 2.14 10.64
C GLN A 85 13.00 3.27 9.62
N MET A 86 12.64 3.02 8.35
CA MET A 86 12.66 4.04 7.30
C MET A 86 11.51 5.03 7.44
N GLU A 87 10.37 4.60 7.98
CA GLU A 87 9.14 5.40 8.08
C GLU A 87 9.03 6.17 9.40
N ILE A 88 9.58 5.63 10.49
CA ILE A 88 9.46 6.19 11.85
C ILE A 88 10.84 6.59 12.40
N PRO A 89 11.08 7.89 12.70
CA PRO A 89 12.27 8.35 13.42
C PRO A 89 12.27 7.88 14.89
N VAL A 90 13.41 7.97 15.61
CA VAL A 90 13.50 7.39 16.96
C VAL A 90 12.81 8.39 17.87
N GLU A 91 11.65 8.03 18.40
CA GLU A 91 10.87 8.94 19.23
C GLU A 91 9.95 8.14 20.14
N ASP A 92 10.14 8.28 21.45
CA ASP A 92 9.30 7.59 22.42
C ASP A 92 7.89 8.21 22.42
N ALA A 93 6.87 7.38 22.23
CA ALA A 93 5.49 7.77 22.46
C ALA A 93 5.28 8.02 23.96
N LEU A 94 4.56 9.08 24.30
CA LEU A 94 4.32 9.45 25.70
C LEU A 94 3.24 8.56 26.35
N SER A 95 2.46 7.83 25.54
CA SER A 95 1.48 6.84 25.99
C SER A 95 1.22 5.75 24.96
N TRP A 96 0.54 4.68 25.39
CA TRP A 96 0.09 3.61 24.50
C TRP A 96 -0.90 4.10 23.43
N GLU A 97 -1.82 5.01 23.79
CA GLU A 97 -2.80 5.59 22.86
C GLU A 97 -2.11 6.44 21.80
N GLU A 98 -1.06 7.17 22.17
CA GLU A 98 -0.25 7.92 21.22
C GLU A 98 0.50 6.97 20.27
N GLY A 99 1.13 5.93 20.81
CA GLY A 99 1.82 4.91 20.01
C GLY A 99 0.89 4.23 19.00
N THR A 100 -0.28 3.78 19.45
CA THR A 100 -1.30 3.13 18.61
C THR A 100 -1.81 4.06 17.53
N ARG A 101 -2.04 5.34 17.84
CA ARG A 101 -2.45 6.35 16.84
C ARG A 101 -1.38 6.56 15.78
N ARG A 102 -0.11 6.71 16.17
CA ARG A 102 1.01 6.88 15.21
C ARG A 102 1.17 5.66 14.31
N ILE A 103 0.96 4.45 14.83
CA ILE A 103 0.94 3.21 14.05
C ILE A 103 -0.24 3.23 13.08
N SER A 104 -1.44 3.58 13.54
CA SER A 104 -2.61 3.75 12.68
C SER A 104 -2.31 4.74 11.54
N ASP A 105 -1.73 5.91 11.84
CA ASP A 105 -1.38 6.89 10.82
C ASP A 105 -0.36 6.36 9.81
N LEU A 106 0.59 5.54 10.23
CA LEU A 106 1.54 4.87 9.34
C LEU A 106 0.84 3.90 8.39
N PHE A 107 0.00 3.01 8.94
CA PHE A 107 -0.73 2.03 8.14
C PHE A 107 -1.71 2.71 7.16
N GLU A 108 -2.32 3.82 7.55
CA GLU A 108 -3.15 4.67 6.67
C GLU A 108 -2.32 5.22 5.50
N ARG A 109 -1.15 5.82 5.76
CA ARG A 109 -0.27 6.35 4.70
C ARG A 109 0.18 5.29 3.71
N ILE A 110 0.41 4.07 4.19
CA ILE A 110 0.78 2.93 3.33
C ILE A 110 -0.42 2.42 2.53
N GLY A 111 -1.64 2.66 3.01
CA GLY A 111 -2.89 2.38 2.31
C GLY A 111 -3.68 1.21 2.88
N PHE A 112 -3.47 0.82 4.15
CA PHE A 112 -4.21 -0.27 4.79
C PHE A 112 -5.62 0.11 5.28
N ALA A 113 -5.95 1.40 5.31
CA ALA A 113 -7.20 1.93 5.88
C ALA A 113 -7.49 1.41 7.30
N PRO A 114 -6.59 1.64 8.28
CA PRO A 114 -6.75 1.12 9.63
C PRO A 114 -7.93 1.75 10.37
N ARG A 115 -8.62 0.92 11.15
CA ARG A 115 -9.60 1.32 12.16
C ARG A 115 -9.14 0.84 13.53
N VAL A 116 -8.99 1.77 14.47
CA VAL A 116 -8.69 1.44 15.86
C VAL A 116 -9.95 0.93 16.54
N VAL A 117 -9.86 -0.26 17.13
CA VAL A 117 -10.87 -0.83 18.02
C VAL A 117 -10.29 -0.78 19.43
N ASP A 118 -10.94 -0.02 20.31
CA ASP A 118 -10.57 0.12 21.72
C ASP A 118 -11.85 0.07 22.56
N ASP A 119 -12.24 -1.13 22.96
CA ASP A 119 -13.32 -1.37 23.90
C ASP A 119 -12.82 -2.11 25.15
N THR A 120 -13.72 -2.38 26.10
CA THR A 120 -13.36 -3.02 27.38
C THR A 120 -12.85 -4.45 27.25
N ALA A 121 -13.05 -5.11 26.10
CA ALA A 121 -12.73 -6.50 25.85
C ALA A 121 -11.65 -6.69 24.77
N GLU A 122 -11.55 -5.78 23.80
CA GLU A 122 -10.65 -5.89 22.65
C GLU A 122 -9.94 -4.57 22.32
N ARG A 123 -8.61 -4.66 22.13
CA ARG A 123 -7.76 -3.55 21.67
C ARG A 123 -6.90 -3.99 20.49
N HIS A 124 -7.25 -3.53 19.30
CA HIS A 124 -6.56 -3.92 18.07
C HIS A 124 -6.78 -2.90 16.95
N LEU A 125 -6.03 -3.08 15.86
CA LEU A 125 -6.23 -2.38 14.59
C LEU A 125 -6.86 -3.34 13.59
N GLU A 126 -7.99 -2.94 13.02
CA GLU A 126 -8.57 -3.58 11.85
C GLU A 126 -7.98 -2.96 10.58
N LEU A 127 -7.58 -3.79 9.62
CA LEU A 127 -6.94 -3.38 8.36
C LEU A 127 -7.74 -3.88 7.15
N ASP A 128 -8.54 -3.01 6.54
CA ASP A 128 -9.51 -3.38 5.49
C ASP A 128 -9.01 -3.25 4.06
N ALA A 129 -7.92 -2.51 3.83
CA ALA A 129 -7.51 -2.09 2.49
C ALA A 129 -6.11 -2.57 2.07
N CYS A 130 -5.64 -3.72 2.58
CA CYS A 130 -4.28 -4.23 2.32
C CYS A 130 -3.79 -3.98 0.87
N PRO A 131 -2.80 -3.09 0.65
CA PRO A 131 -2.38 -2.70 -0.70
C PRO A 131 -1.63 -3.82 -1.44
N PHE A 132 -1.28 -4.90 -0.72
CA PHE A 132 -0.58 -6.09 -1.22
C PHE A 132 -1.49 -7.33 -1.28
N ARG A 133 -2.82 -7.15 -1.21
CA ARG A 133 -3.81 -8.23 -0.99
C ARG A 133 -3.61 -9.47 -1.85
N ASP A 134 -3.40 -9.31 -3.15
CA ASP A 134 -3.25 -10.44 -4.07
C ASP A 134 -2.06 -11.32 -3.67
N LEU A 135 -0.94 -10.68 -3.34
CA LEU A 135 0.28 -11.38 -2.92
C LEU A 135 0.15 -11.90 -1.48
N ALA A 136 -0.54 -11.17 -0.61
CA ALA A 136 -0.82 -11.59 0.75
C ALA A 136 -1.72 -12.83 0.83
N ARG A 137 -2.67 -12.99 -0.10
CA ARG A 137 -3.49 -14.20 -0.22
C ARG A 137 -2.69 -15.38 -0.75
N ALA A 138 -1.79 -15.15 -1.71
CA ALA A 138 -0.96 -16.21 -2.28
C ALA A 138 0.15 -16.68 -1.32
N TYR A 139 0.76 -15.75 -0.58
CA TYR A 139 1.92 -15.99 0.28
C TYR A 139 1.77 -15.29 1.65
N PRO A 140 0.75 -15.63 2.46
CA PRO A 140 0.50 -14.97 3.74
C PRO A 140 1.68 -15.11 4.72
N GLN A 141 2.39 -16.23 4.69
CA GLN A 141 3.56 -16.50 5.52
C GLN A 141 4.75 -15.56 5.23
N ILE A 142 4.76 -14.90 4.08
CA ILE A 142 5.78 -13.91 3.70
C ILE A 142 5.21 -12.50 3.86
N VAL A 143 4.13 -12.18 3.14
CA VAL A 143 3.63 -10.80 3.07
C VAL A 143 3.00 -10.36 4.39
N CYS A 144 2.11 -11.16 4.97
CA CYS A 144 1.52 -10.82 6.27
C CYS A 144 2.59 -10.85 7.37
N ARG A 145 3.62 -11.70 7.24
CA ARG A 145 4.75 -11.68 8.18
C ARG A 145 5.61 -10.42 8.06
N ALA A 146 5.76 -9.87 6.86
CA ALA A 146 6.37 -8.54 6.68
C ALA A 146 5.51 -7.44 7.30
N HIS A 147 4.19 -7.50 7.19
CA HIS A 147 3.31 -6.54 7.88
C HIS A 147 3.39 -6.66 9.40
N LEU A 148 3.53 -7.87 9.95
CA LEU A 148 3.81 -8.07 11.37
C LEU A 148 5.15 -7.44 11.77
N GLY A 149 6.19 -7.62 10.95
CA GLY A 149 7.47 -6.94 11.14
C GLY A 149 7.35 -5.42 11.15
N LEU A 150 6.53 -4.86 10.25
CA LEU A 150 6.23 -3.43 10.21
C LEU A 150 5.54 -2.96 11.50
N LEU A 151 4.55 -3.70 12.00
CA LEU A 151 3.86 -3.41 13.26
C LEU A 151 4.84 -3.43 14.45
N ARG A 152 5.58 -4.53 14.61
CA ARG A 152 6.52 -4.73 15.73
C ARG A 152 7.65 -3.72 15.69
N GLY A 153 8.23 -3.52 14.51
CA GLY A 153 9.23 -2.48 14.29
C GLY A 153 8.69 -1.12 14.67
N SER A 154 7.45 -0.77 14.28
CA SER A 154 6.86 0.52 14.65
C SER A 154 6.70 0.69 16.16
N LEU A 155 6.26 -0.36 16.87
CA LEU A 155 6.16 -0.36 18.33
C LEU A 155 7.53 -0.17 19.00
N ASP A 156 8.56 -0.90 18.54
CA ASP A 156 9.94 -0.76 19.03
C ASP A 156 10.46 0.67 18.84
N ARG A 157 10.21 1.26 17.67
CA ARG A 157 10.67 2.61 17.30
C ARG A 157 10.00 3.70 18.14
N LEU A 158 8.77 3.45 18.57
CA LEU A 158 7.94 4.33 19.39
C LEU A 158 8.07 4.06 20.89
N GLY A 159 8.93 3.14 21.31
CA GLY A 159 9.10 2.81 22.73
C GLY A 159 7.85 2.19 23.38
N VAL A 160 6.90 1.65 22.59
CA VAL A 160 5.71 1.01 23.13
C VAL A 160 6.08 -0.38 23.67
N PRO A 161 5.85 -0.69 24.96
CA PRO A 161 6.25 -1.96 25.54
C PRO A 161 5.58 -3.16 24.87
N GLY A 162 6.27 -4.30 24.89
CA GLY A 162 5.69 -5.57 24.50
C GLY A 162 5.60 -5.81 22.99
N ALA A 163 6.32 -5.06 22.13
CA ALA A 163 6.30 -5.22 20.68
C ALA A 163 6.35 -6.69 20.19
N GLU A 164 7.14 -7.56 20.81
CA GLU A 164 7.22 -8.98 20.45
C GLU A 164 5.92 -9.78 20.69
N HIS A 165 5.05 -9.31 21.58
CA HIS A 165 3.72 -9.88 21.83
C HIS A 165 2.68 -9.38 20.83
N ALA A 166 2.99 -8.37 20.00
CA ALA A 166 2.08 -7.94 18.95
C ALA A 166 1.84 -9.08 17.95
N GLY A 167 0.60 -9.17 17.49
CA GLY A 167 0.11 -10.21 16.60
C GLY A 167 -0.46 -9.63 15.31
N LEU A 168 -0.48 -10.45 14.27
CA LEU A 168 -1.24 -10.15 13.06
C LEU A 168 -1.99 -11.41 12.65
N ARG A 169 -3.32 -11.31 12.62
CA ARG A 169 -4.25 -12.34 12.19
C ARG A 169 -4.74 -11.98 10.79
N PRO A 170 -4.16 -12.58 9.73
CA PRO A 170 -4.51 -12.24 8.37
C PRO A 170 -5.85 -12.84 7.97
N PHE A 171 -6.64 -12.10 7.21
CA PHE A 171 -7.88 -12.56 6.58
C PHE A 171 -8.88 -13.20 7.56
N VAL A 172 -9.13 -12.54 8.70
CA VAL A 172 -10.20 -12.96 9.63
C VAL A 172 -11.57 -12.82 8.96
N GLU A 173 -11.67 -11.92 7.99
CA GLU A 173 -12.70 -11.89 6.94
C GLU A 173 -12.00 -11.71 5.57
N PRO A 174 -12.70 -11.81 4.42
CA PRO A 174 -12.06 -11.78 3.11
C PRO A 174 -11.14 -10.58 2.88
N GLU A 175 -11.51 -9.40 3.40
CA GLU A 175 -10.79 -8.15 3.20
C GLU A 175 -10.12 -7.63 4.48
N LEU A 176 -10.40 -8.25 5.64
CA LEU A 176 -10.02 -7.77 6.97
C LEU A 176 -8.87 -8.58 7.57
N CYS A 177 -7.81 -7.88 7.98
CA CYS A 177 -6.80 -8.42 8.89
C CYS A 177 -6.90 -7.71 10.24
N VAL A 178 -6.58 -8.41 11.33
CA VAL A 178 -6.52 -7.81 12.66
C VAL A 178 -5.09 -7.80 13.17
N ALA A 179 -4.60 -6.61 13.52
CA ALA A 179 -3.31 -6.38 14.14
C ALA A 179 -3.51 -6.13 15.65
N ASP A 180 -3.07 -7.08 16.46
CA ASP A 180 -3.18 -7.02 17.91
C ASP A 180 -2.01 -6.18 18.45
N VAL A 181 -2.33 -5.09 19.15
CA VAL A 181 -1.34 -4.22 19.80
C VAL A 181 -1.33 -4.55 21.29
N PRO A 182 -0.21 -5.00 21.86
CA PRO A 182 -0.15 -5.41 23.25
C PRO A 182 -0.41 -4.22 24.15
N THR A 183 -1.28 -4.40 25.14
CA THR A 183 -1.50 -3.42 26.20
C THR A 183 -0.35 -3.45 27.20
N PRO A 184 0.02 -2.31 27.81
CA PRO A 184 0.97 -2.28 28.91
C PRO A 184 0.49 -3.08 30.13
#